data_AF-A0A832ZDQ9-F1
#
_entry.id   AF-A0A832ZDQ9-F1
#
_cell.length_a   1.000
_cell.length_b   1.000
_cell.length_c   1.000
_cell.angle_alpha   90.00
_cell.angle_beta   90.00
_cell.angle_gamma   90.00
#
_symmetry.space_group_name_H-M   'P 1'
#
loop_
_entity.id
_entity.type
_entity.pdbx_description
1 polymer ?
#
loop_
_entity_poly.entity_id
_entity_poly.type
_entity_poly.pdbx_seq_one_letter_code
_entity_poly.pdbx_strand_id
1 'polypeptide(L)'
;MVSRNPFLTLIVTGVPGVGKTTVLREVSKILEKRGIKHLVLNFGDFMLVAGKRLGWVEHRDQIRHLPLRRQLELQEEAAKAIIEEASSKLDENGVLLVDTHAIIKTSTGYWPGLPSKIVSILKPDSIVVVESKPEEILARQMKDKSRYRNDIGDVEAIRELLE
;
A
#
# COMPACT_ATOMS: atom_id res chain seq x y z
N MET A 1 6.16 -0.93 -26.60
CA MET A 1 6.67 0.05 -25.62
C MET A 1 5.71 0.06 -24.45
N VAL A 2 6.16 -0.17 -23.21
CA VAL A 2 5.26 -0.15 -22.04
C VAL A 2 4.85 1.30 -21.79
N SER A 3 3.56 1.61 -21.92
CA SER A 3 3.04 2.95 -21.58
C SER A 3 3.21 3.17 -20.09
N ARG A 4 3.94 4.23 -19.71
CA ARG A 4 4.13 4.71 -18.34
C ARG A 4 3.26 5.93 -18.07
N ASN A 5 3.13 6.29 -16.80
CA ASN A 5 2.56 7.58 -16.41
C ASN A 5 3.56 8.70 -16.75
N PRO A 6 3.11 9.96 -16.91
CA PRO A 6 4.01 11.07 -17.16
C PRO A 6 4.95 11.35 -15.97
N PHE A 7 4.52 11.04 -14.74
CA PHE A 7 5.31 11.11 -13.51
C PHE A 7 5.88 9.74 -13.11
N LEU A 8 6.94 9.75 -12.30
CA LEU A 8 7.50 8.53 -11.72
C LEU A 8 6.50 7.91 -10.73
N THR A 9 6.24 6.61 -10.87
CA THR A 9 5.33 5.87 -9.98
C THR A 9 6.10 4.76 -9.25
N LEU A 10 6.24 4.90 -7.93
CA LEU A 10 6.93 3.96 -7.07
C LEU A 10 5.93 3.30 -6.12
N ILE A 11 5.85 1.97 -6.15
CA ILE A 11 5.06 1.23 -5.17
C ILE A 11 5.95 0.86 -4.01
N VAL A 12 5.58 1.28 -2.80
CA VAL A 12 6.34 0.99 -1.58
C VAL A 12 5.58 -0.05 -0.78
N THR A 13 6.22 -1.18 -0.58
CA THR A 13 5.63 -2.35 0.04
C THR A 13 6.50 -2.91 1.17
N GLY A 14 5.94 -3.84 1.94
CA GLY A 14 6.56 -4.44 3.11
C GLY A 14 5.53 -4.86 4.15
N VAL A 15 5.96 -5.73 5.05
CA VAL A 15 5.09 -6.30 6.09
C VAL A 15 4.58 -5.20 7.05
N PRO A 16 3.39 -5.38 7.66
CA PRO A 16 2.92 -4.46 8.69
C PRO A 16 3.94 -4.31 9.83
N GLY A 17 4.25 -3.07 10.24
CA GLY A 17 5.22 -2.81 11.32
C GLY A 17 6.68 -2.67 10.88
N VAL A 18 7.00 -2.90 9.60
CA VAL A 18 8.38 -2.76 9.09
C VAL A 18 8.92 -1.32 9.11
N GLY A 19 8.03 -0.32 9.14
CA GLY A 19 8.41 1.09 9.20
C GLY A 19 8.24 1.87 7.90
N LYS A 20 7.47 1.35 6.92
CA LYS A 20 7.16 2.03 5.64
C LYS A 20 6.77 3.49 5.82
N THR A 21 5.83 3.77 6.71
CA THR A 21 5.36 5.14 6.96
C THR A 21 6.48 6.07 7.43
N THR A 22 7.41 5.57 8.27
CA THR A 22 8.58 6.31 8.70
C THR A 22 9.53 6.59 7.52
N VAL A 23 9.81 5.56 6.71
CA VAL A 23 10.65 5.70 5.51
C VAL A 23 10.04 6.71 4.53
N LEU A 24 8.76 6.57 4.21
CA LEU A 24 8.03 7.47 3.31
C LEU A 24 8.04 8.91 3.81
N ARG A 25 7.90 9.14 5.12
CA ARG A 25 7.99 10.48 5.71
C ARG A 25 9.37 11.10 5.52
N GLU A 26 10.44 10.35 5.72
CA GLU A 26 11.79 10.88 5.50
C GLU A 26 12.09 11.10 4.01
N VAL A 27 11.61 10.22 3.13
CA VAL A 27 11.68 10.42 1.67
C VAL A 27 10.94 11.69 1.26
N SER A 28 9.72 11.90 1.76
CA SER A 28 8.93 13.10 1.51
C SER A 28 9.69 14.37 1.86
N LYS A 29 10.27 14.46 3.07
CA LYS A 29 11.11 15.60 3.48
C LYS A 29 12.32 15.82 2.56
N ILE A 30 12.94 14.74 2.07
CA ILE A 30 14.09 14.84 1.15
C ILE A 30 13.64 15.40 -0.20
N LEU A 31 12.49 14.95 -0.72
CA LEU A 31 11.92 15.45 -1.98
C LEU A 31 11.50 16.92 -1.86
N GLU A 32 10.87 17.32 -0.75
CA GLU A 32 10.54 18.72 -0.46
C GLU A 32 11.78 19.61 -0.46
N LYS A 33 12.85 19.20 0.24
CA LYS A 33 14.12 19.94 0.27
C LYS A 33 14.77 20.08 -1.11
N ARG A 34 14.49 19.15 -2.02
CA ARG A 34 14.98 19.17 -3.40
C ARG A 34 14.03 19.90 -4.37
N GLY A 35 12.91 20.42 -3.88
CA GLY A 35 11.89 21.06 -4.73
C GLY A 35 11.17 20.09 -5.67
N ILE A 36 11.18 18.79 -5.36
CA ILE A 36 10.54 17.76 -6.19
C ILE A 36 9.09 17.59 -5.73
N LYS A 37 8.16 17.87 -6.64
CA LYS A 37 6.73 17.67 -6.40
C LYS A 37 6.45 16.18 -6.24
N HIS A 38 5.76 15.81 -5.17
CA HIS A 38 5.49 14.41 -4.89
C HIS A 38 4.16 14.23 -4.17
N LEU A 39 3.64 13.02 -4.23
CA LEU A 39 2.46 12.58 -3.49
C LEU A 39 2.74 11.25 -2.82
N VAL A 40 2.32 11.12 -1.56
CA VAL A 40 2.30 9.86 -0.83
C VAL A 40 0.84 9.46 -0.65
N LEU A 41 0.40 8.41 -1.33
CA LEU A 41 -0.99 7.93 -1.28
C LEU A 41 -1.03 6.52 -0.69
N ASN A 42 -1.88 6.29 0.33
CA ASN A 42 -2.05 4.98 0.94
C ASN A 42 -3.15 4.20 0.23
N PHE A 43 -2.79 3.05 -0.36
CA PHE A 43 -3.73 2.26 -1.15
C PHE A 43 -4.96 1.81 -0.35
N GLY A 44 -4.78 1.44 0.92
CA GLY A 44 -5.87 1.00 1.78
C GLY A 44 -6.87 2.11 2.13
N ASP A 45 -6.45 3.37 2.14
CA ASP A 45 -7.36 4.50 2.37
C ASP A 45 -8.27 4.71 1.16
N PHE A 46 -7.71 4.62 -0.05
CA PHE A 46 -8.50 4.67 -1.28
C PHE A 46 -9.47 3.50 -1.38
N MET A 47 -9.07 2.28 -0.97
CA MET A 47 -9.99 1.15 -0.89
C MET A 47 -11.14 1.38 0.10
N LEU A 48 -10.86 1.98 1.26
CA LEU A 48 -11.89 2.31 2.25
C LEU A 48 -12.86 3.37 1.70
N VAL A 49 -12.35 4.42 1.07
CA VAL A 49 -13.18 5.45 0.43
C VAL A 49 -14.08 4.85 -0.65
N ALA A 50 -13.52 4.00 -1.53
CA ALA A 50 -14.29 3.31 -2.56
C ALA A 50 -15.35 2.38 -1.95
N GLY A 51 -14.99 1.63 -0.91
CA GLY A 51 -15.89 0.70 -0.22
C GLY A 51 -17.04 1.38 0.50
N LYS A 52 -16.79 2.54 1.11
CA LYS A 52 -17.84 3.40 1.69
C LYS A 52 -18.77 3.95 0.61
N ARG A 53 -18.21 4.45 -0.50
CA ARG A 53 -18.97 4.98 -1.63
C ARG A 53 -19.91 3.93 -2.24
N LEU A 54 -19.49 2.66 -2.26
CA LEU A 54 -20.30 1.53 -2.76
C LEU A 54 -21.24 0.93 -1.70
N GLY A 55 -21.20 1.41 -0.45
CA GLY A 55 -22.01 0.89 0.65
C GLY A 55 -21.63 -0.52 1.11
N TRP A 56 -20.38 -0.95 0.88
CA TRP A 56 -19.93 -2.31 1.21
C TRP A 56 -19.25 -2.42 2.57
N VAL A 57 -18.64 -1.34 3.04
CA VAL A 57 -17.89 -1.29 4.30
C VAL A 57 -18.02 0.08 4.95
N GLU A 58 -17.96 0.11 6.28
CA GLU A 58 -17.86 1.32 7.10
C GLU A 58 -16.47 1.46 7.73
N HIS A 59 -15.80 0.33 7.97
CA HIS A 59 -14.49 0.26 8.62
C HIS A 59 -13.48 -0.54 7.79
N ARG A 60 -12.20 -0.19 7.93
CA ARG A 60 -11.10 -0.77 7.13
C ARG A 60 -10.99 -2.29 7.26
N ASP A 61 -11.19 -2.84 8.46
CA ASP A 61 -11.03 -4.28 8.69
C ASP A 61 -12.08 -5.12 7.95
N GLN A 62 -13.27 -4.56 7.70
CA GLN A 62 -14.34 -5.25 6.96
C GLN A 62 -13.93 -5.57 5.51
N ILE A 63 -12.99 -4.80 4.93
CA ILE A 63 -12.51 -5.02 3.55
C ILE A 63 -11.93 -6.42 3.39
N ARG A 64 -11.20 -6.91 4.41
CA ARG A 64 -10.55 -8.23 4.38
C ARG A 64 -11.53 -9.41 4.44
N HIS A 65 -12.75 -9.14 4.88
CA HIS A 65 -13.82 -10.13 5.02
C HIS A 65 -14.80 -10.14 3.84
N LEU A 66 -14.66 -9.21 2.89
CA LEU A 66 -15.48 -9.20 1.68
C LEU A 66 -15.18 -10.42 0.80
N PRO A 67 -16.13 -10.86 -0.04
CA PRO A 67 -15.84 -11.84 -1.09
C PRO A 67 -14.69 -11.37 -1.99
N LEU A 68 -13.80 -12.27 -2.40
CA LEU A 68 -12.60 -11.97 -3.20
C LEU A 68 -12.91 -11.09 -4.44
N ARG A 69 -14.00 -11.35 -5.15
CA ARG A 69 -14.41 -10.54 -6.31
C ARG A 69 -14.67 -9.08 -5.94
N ARG A 70 -15.35 -8.82 -4.82
CA ARG A 70 -15.55 -7.44 -4.33
C ARG A 70 -14.24 -6.80 -3.87
N GLN A 71 -13.34 -7.57 -3.27
CA GLN A 71 -12.03 -7.04 -2.90
C GLN A 71 -11.22 -6.62 -4.14
N LEU A 72 -11.25 -7.41 -5.22
CA LEU A 72 -10.63 -7.07 -6.50
C LEU A 72 -11.26 -5.82 -7.14
N GLU A 73 -12.58 -5.71 -7.11
CA GLU A 73 -13.30 -4.51 -7.59
C GLU A 73 -12.88 -3.26 -6.81
N LEU A 74 -12.76 -3.34 -5.48
CA LEU A 74 -12.25 -2.23 -4.67
C LEU A 74 -10.80 -1.86 -4.97
N GLN A 75 -9.94 -2.85 -5.22
CA GLN A 75 -8.56 -2.57 -5.61
C GLN A 75 -8.50 -1.85 -6.96
N GLU A 76 -9.32 -2.26 -7.93
CA GLU A 76 -9.38 -1.60 -9.23
C GLU A 76 -9.87 -0.15 -9.13
N GLU A 77 -10.93 0.09 -8.36
CA GLU A 77 -11.44 1.44 -8.10
C GLU A 77 -10.42 2.31 -7.37
N ALA A 78 -9.74 1.77 -6.36
CA ALA A 78 -8.68 2.47 -5.63
C ALA A 78 -7.50 2.82 -6.55
N ALA A 79 -7.05 1.88 -7.38
CA ALA A 79 -5.94 2.10 -8.30
C ALA A 79 -6.25 3.20 -9.33
N LYS A 80 -7.47 3.22 -9.88
CA LYS A 80 -7.93 4.27 -10.79
C LYS A 80 -7.95 5.64 -10.11
N ALA A 81 -8.53 5.71 -8.92
CA ALA A 81 -8.62 6.96 -8.16
C ALA A 81 -7.24 7.51 -7.76
N ILE A 82 -6.28 6.65 -7.41
CA ILE A 82 -4.89 7.05 -7.13
C ILE A 82 -4.25 7.70 -8.36
N ILE A 83 -4.43 7.11 -9.54
CA ILE A 83 -3.87 7.65 -10.79
C ILE A 83 -4.56 8.95 -11.17
N GLU A 84 -5.88 9.02 -11.07
CA GLU A 84 -6.63 10.25 -11.32
C GLU A 84 -6.16 11.40 -10.41
N GLU A 85 -6.04 11.14 -9.11
CA GLU A 85 -5.54 12.14 -8.16
C GLU A 85 -4.10 12.54 -8.48
N ALA A 86 -3.23 11.59 -8.78
CA ALA A 86 -1.85 11.86 -9.13
C ALA A 86 -1.72 12.67 -10.43
N SER A 87 -2.47 12.31 -11.48
CA SER A 87 -2.51 13.04 -12.74
C SER A 87 -3.05 14.46 -12.60
N SER A 88 -3.93 14.73 -11.65
CA SER A 88 -4.42 16.09 -11.39
C SER A 88 -3.41 16.98 -10.67
N LYS A 89 -2.40 16.39 -10.01
CA LYS A 89 -1.49 17.08 -9.09
C LYS A 89 -0.03 17.01 -9.51
N LEU A 90 0.40 16.03 -10.29
CA LEU A 90 1.79 15.83 -10.68
C LEU A 90 2.00 16.13 -12.16
N ASP A 91 3.16 16.70 -12.47
CA ASP A 91 3.68 16.88 -13.82
C ASP A 91 4.75 15.82 -14.13
N GLU A 92 5.44 15.95 -15.26
CA GLU A 92 6.46 15.00 -15.72
C GLU A 92 7.66 14.82 -14.80
N ASN A 93 7.93 15.81 -13.93
CA ASN A 93 9.01 15.75 -12.95
C ASN A 93 8.52 15.29 -11.57
N GLY A 94 7.23 14.95 -11.46
CA GLY A 94 6.58 14.53 -10.23
C GLY A 94 6.90 13.09 -9.83
N VAL A 95 6.72 12.80 -8.54
CA VAL A 95 6.89 11.45 -7.97
C VAL A 95 5.64 11.01 -7.20
N LEU A 96 5.02 9.92 -7.62
CA LEU A 96 3.97 9.24 -6.90
C LEU A 96 4.56 8.08 -6.07
N LEU A 97 4.35 8.11 -4.76
CA LEU A 97 4.69 7.06 -3.81
C LEU A 97 3.39 6.39 -3.35
N VAL A 98 3.18 5.13 -3.72
CA VAL A 98 1.99 4.36 -3.32
C VAL A 98 2.35 3.44 -2.15
N ASP A 99 1.85 3.74 -0.95
CA ASP A 99 2.01 2.90 0.24
C ASP A 99 0.99 1.76 0.22
N THR A 100 1.48 0.53 0.10
CA THR A 100 0.63 -0.67 0.08
C THR A 100 1.28 -1.84 0.83
N HIS A 101 0.54 -2.92 0.98
CA HIS A 101 1.04 -4.20 1.49
C HIS A 101 1.20 -5.17 0.32
N ALA A 102 2.34 -5.87 0.22
CA ALA A 102 2.61 -6.82 -0.87
C ALA A 102 1.73 -8.05 -0.74
N ILE A 103 1.51 -8.47 0.49
CA ILE A 103 0.75 -9.66 0.85
C ILE A 103 -0.23 -9.25 1.95
N ILE A 104 -1.50 -9.57 1.73
CA ILE A 104 -2.56 -9.40 2.71
C ILE A 104 -2.99 -10.81 3.15
N LYS A 105 -2.83 -11.13 4.43
CA LYS A 105 -3.41 -12.34 5.01
C LYS A 105 -4.93 -12.18 5.04
N THR A 106 -5.62 -13.04 4.31
CA THR A 106 -7.09 -13.12 4.27
C THR A 106 -7.55 -14.44 4.87
N SER A 107 -8.85 -14.60 5.13
CA SER A 107 -9.42 -15.86 5.61
C SER A 107 -9.23 -17.04 4.63
N THR A 108 -8.94 -16.75 3.36
CA THR A 108 -8.73 -17.75 2.30
C THR A 108 -7.26 -17.96 1.94
N GLY A 109 -6.32 -17.41 2.72
CA GLY A 109 -4.87 -17.51 2.48
C GLY A 109 -4.21 -16.17 2.14
N TYR A 110 -3.04 -16.23 1.50
CA TYR A 110 -2.27 -15.05 1.11
C TYR A 110 -2.83 -14.42 -0.17
N TRP A 111 -3.26 -13.17 -0.07
CA TRP A 111 -3.78 -12.41 -1.21
C TRP A 111 -2.74 -11.39 -1.68
N PRO A 112 -2.35 -11.41 -2.97
CA PRO A 112 -1.40 -10.43 -3.49
C PRO A 112 -2.01 -9.04 -3.47
N GLY A 113 -1.27 -8.08 -2.89
CA GLY A 113 -1.66 -6.67 -2.88
C GLY A 113 -1.51 -5.98 -4.24
N LEU A 114 -0.83 -6.62 -5.20
CA LEU A 114 -0.61 -6.10 -6.56
C LEU A 114 -0.91 -7.15 -7.64
N PRO A 115 -2.20 -7.49 -7.87
CA PRO A 115 -2.59 -8.29 -9.03
C PRO A 115 -2.17 -7.63 -10.36
N SER A 116 -2.05 -8.44 -11.43
CA SER A 116 -1.64 -7.95 -12.76
C SER A 116 -2.49 -6.77 -13.26
N LYS A 117 -3.80 -6.80 -12.98
CA LYS A 117 -4.72 -5.69 -13.29
C LYS A 117 -4.33 -4.39 -12.58
N ILE A 118 -3.95 -4.46 -11.31
CA ILE A 118 -3.54 -3.28 -10.52
C ILE A 118 -2.21 -2.75 -11.02
N VAL A 119 -1.25 -3.62 -11.32
CA VAL A 119 0.03 -3.23 -11.93
C VAL A 119 -0.19 -2.56 -13.29
N SER A 120 -1.14 -3.04 -14.09
CA SER A 120 -1.46 -2.46 -15.40
C SER A 120 -2.08 -1.05 -15.32
N ILE A 121 -2.79 -0.75 -14.22
CA ILE A 121 -3.39 0.57 -13.96
C ILE A 121 -2.33 1.51 -13.39
N LEU A 122 -1.61 1.06 -12.36
CA LEU A 122 -0.62 1.90 -11.68
C LEU A 122 0.64 2.16 -12.52
N LYS A 123 0.98 1.27 -13.46
CA LYS A 123 2.14 1.36 -14.35
C LYS A 123 3.47 1.68 -13.63
N PRO A 124 3.79 1.00 -12.52
CA PRO A 124 4.90 1.39 -11.64
C PRO A 124 6.27 1.29 -12.31
N ASP A 125 7.09 2.33 -12.16
CA ASP A 125 8.49 2.34 -12.60
C ASP A 125 9.37 1.48 -11.70
N SER A 126 9.01 1.37 -10.42
CA SER A 126 9.68 0.48 -9.47
C SER A 126 8.73 -0.01 -8.36
N ILE A 127 9.04 -1.19 -7.83
CA ILE A 127 8.43 -1.74 -6.62
C ILE A 127 9.55 -1.83 -5.58
N VAL A 128 9.42 -1.02 -4.52
CA VAL A 128 10.36 -0.92 -3.43
C VAL A 128 9.86 -1.76 -2.27
N VAL A 129 10.62 -2.78 -1.87
CA VAL A 129 10.32 -3.61 -0.71
C VAL A 129 11.12 -3.09 0.49
N VAL A 130 10.41 -2.66 1.52
CA VAL A 130 11.00 -2.27 2.81
C VAL A 130 11.02 -3.49 3.71
N GLU A 131 12.22 -3.89 4.12
CA GLU A 131 12.47 -5.05 4.97
C GLU A 131 13.16 -4.64 6.28
N SER A 132 13.01 -5.49 7.29
CA SER A 132 13.64 -5.37 8.60
C SER A 132 13.68 -6.77 9.20
N LYS A 133 14.55 -7.00 10.18
CA LYS A 133 14.59 -8.28 10.88
C LYS A 133 13.23 -8.59 11.54
N PRO A 134 12.73 -9.84 11.50
CA PRO A 134 11.45 -10.22 12.10
C PRO A 134 11.30 -9.78 13.56
N GLU A 135 12.38 -9.89 14.34
CA GLU A 135 12.41 -9.54 15.76
C GLU A 135 12.22 -8.03 15.98
N GLU A 136 12.78 -7.20 15.09
CA GLU A 136 12.57 -5.75 15.13
C GLU A 136 11.14 -5.37 14.74
N ILE A 137 10.56 -6.09 13.78
CA ILE A 137 9.17 -5.88 13.36
C ILE A 137 8.23 -6.20 14.52
N LEU A 138 8.41 -7.36 15.17
CA LEU A 138 7.61 -7.73 16.34
C LEU A 138 7.77 -6.70 17.46
N ALA A 139 9.00 -6.31 17.78
CA ALA A 139 9.27 -5.32 18.83
C ALA A 139 8.59 -3.96 18.53
N ARG A 140 8.51 -3.54 17.26
CA ARG A 140 7.77 -2.35 16.84
C ARG A 140 6.25 -2.55 16.95
N GLN A 141 5.75 -3.72 16.55
CA GLN A 141 4.32 -4.04 16.64
C GLN A 141 3.82 -4.06 18.09
N MET A 142 4.56 -4.65 19.03
CA MET A 142 4.20 -4.68 20.45
C MET A 142 4.17 -3.29 21.10
N LYS A 143 4.98 -2.35 20.59
CA LYS A 143 5.00 -0.96 21.07
C LYS A 143 3.85 -0.11 20.52
N ASP A 144 3.30 -0.48 19.35
CA ASP A 144 2.25 0.28 18.67
C ASP A 144 0.84 -0.15 19.13
N LYS A 145 0.36 0.46 20.23
CA LYS A 145 -0.97 0.19 20.81
C LYS A 145 -2.15 0.70 19.96
N SER A 146 -1.90 1.44 18.88
CA SER A 146 -2.96 2.08 18.08
C SER A 146 -3.67 1.12 17.12
N ARG A 147 -3.15 -0.10 16.94
CA ARG A 147 -3.64 -1.06 15.94
C ARG A 147 -3.85 -2.44 16.56
N TYR A 148 -5.10 -2.89 16.61
CA TYR A 148 -5.45 -4.25 16.99
C TYR A 148 -4.97 -5.20 15.88
N ARG A 149 -4.02 -6.10 16.19
CA ARG A 149 -3.45 -7.06 15.23
C ARG A 149 -3.31 -8.42 15.90
N ASN A 150 -4.42 -9.16 15.99
CA ASN A 150 -4.41 -10.50 16.57
C ASN A 150 -3.82 -11.57 15.62
N ASP A 151 -3.59 -11.23 14.34
CA ASP A 151 -3.34 -12.22 13.28
C ASP A 151 -1.85 -12.36 12.89
N ILE A 152 -0.97 -11.50 13.44
CA ILE A 152 0.48 -11.40 13.11
C ILE A 152 1.35 -11.36 14.39
N GLY A 153 0.81 -11.79 15.54
CA GLY A 153 1.51 -11.72 16.84
C GLY A 153 2.67 -12.70 17.02
N ASP A 154 3.08 -13.41 15.97
CA ASP A 154 4.11 -14.44 16.03
C ASP A 154 5.28 -14.10 15.10
N VAL A 155 6.52 -14.21 15.61
CA VAL A 155 7.75 -14.01 14.82
C VAL A 155 7.80 -14.99 13.66
N GLU A 156 7.31 -16.22 13.85
CA GLU A 156 7.27 -17.22 12.78
C GLU A 156 6.33 -16.79 11.65
N ALA A 157 5.17 -16.23 11.97
CA ALA A 157 4.25 -15.69 10.97
C ALA A 157 4.82 -14.46 10.23
N ILE A 158 5.65 -13.66 10.89
CA ILE A 158 6.37 -12.55 10.25
C ILE A 158 7.48 -13.09 9.33
N ARG A 159 8.21 -14.13 9.76
CA ARG A 159 9.26 -14.77 8.97
C ARG A 159 8.67 -15.43 7.71
N GLU A 160 7.56 -16.15 7.85
CA GLU A 160 6.85 -16.79 6.73
C GLU A 160 6.32 -15.76 5.69
N LEU A 161 6.09 -14.51 6.11
CA LEU A 161 5.69 -13.42 5.21
C LEU A 161 6.87 -12.73 4.49
N LEU A 162 8.10 -12.97 4.95
CA LEU A 162 9.33 -12.38 4.41
C LEU A 162 10.12 -13.36 3.53
N GLU A 163 9.93 -14.66 3.72
CA GLU A 163 10.48 -15.75 2.90
C GLU A 163 9.62 -16.03 1.65
#